data_AF-A0A3C0G625-F1
#
_entry.id   AF-A0A3C0G625-F1
#
_cell.length_a   1.000
_cell.length_b   1.000
_cell.length_c   1.000
_cell.angle_alpha   90.00
_cell.angle_beta   90.00
_cell.angle_gamma   90.00
#
_symmetry.space_group_name_H-M   'P 1'
#
loop_
_entity.id
_entity.type
_entity.pdbx_description
1 polymer ?
#
loop_
_entity_poly.entity_id
_entity_poly.type
_entity_poly.pdbx_seq_one_letter_code
_entity_poly.pdbx_strand_id
1 'polypeptide(L)'
;EPKVPCFIVKKNQVLMKLSSLDFSFIVEDSISELFKLFHQHKIKVDLIQNSAISFSVCIDNKFGGLAALLQQLKSKFKVVHHEN
;
A
#
# COMPACT_ATOMS: atom_id res chain seq x y z
N GLU A 1 -13.45 -26.23 -18.38
CA GLU A 1 -12.55 -25.12 -17.98
C GLU A 1 -12.26 -24.22 -19.19
N PRO A 2 -12.02 -22.91 -19.01
CA PRO A 2 -11.72 -22.01 -20.12
C PRO A 2 -10.38 -22.40 -20.77
N LYS A 3 -10.37 -22.54 -22.09
CA LYS A 3 -9.18 -22.95 -22.88
C LYS A 3 -8.22 -21.79 -23.17
N VAL A 4 -8.60 -20.56 -22.83
CA VAL A 4 -7.82 -19.34 -23.05
C VAL A 4 -7.68 -18.60 -21.72
N PRO A 5 -6.47 -18.18 -21.31
CA PRO A 5 -6.28 -17.43 -20.08
C PRO A 5 -6.91 -16.03 -20.19
N CYS A 6 -7.69 -15.66 -19.18
CA CYS A 6 -8.23 -14.32 -19.01
C CYS A 6 -7.39 -13.51 -18.03
N PHE A 7 -7.10 -12.25 -18.35
CA PHE A 7 -6.38 -11.33 -17.47
C PHE A 7 -7.14 -10.01 -17.32
N ILE A 8 -7.05 -9.40 -16.13
CA ILE A 8 -7.63 -8.09 -15.83
C ILE A 8 -6.49 -7.09 -15.70
N VAL A 9 -6.47 -6.07 -16.56
CA VAL A 9 -5.49 -4.98 -16.50
C VAL A 9 -6.07 -3.81 -15.72
N LYS A 10 -5.40 -3.43 -14.63
CA LYS A 10 -5.69 -2.21 -13.86
C LYS A 10 -4.56 -1.20 -14.05
N LYS A 11 -4.87 -0.08 -14.71
CA LYS A 11 -3.95 1.04 -14.97
C LYS A 11 -3.96 2.05 -13.83
N ASN A 12 -2.98 2.97 -13.81
CA ASN A 12 -2.88 4.09 -12.87
C ASN A 12 -2.87 3.65 -11.41
N GLN A 13 -2.29 2.47 -11.14
CA GLN A 13 -2.09 2.00 -9.78
C GLN A 13 -0.77 2.52 -9.25
N VAL A 14 -0.75 2.82 -7.96
CA VAL A 14 0.46 3.18 -7.25
C VAL A 14 0.92 1.96 -6.47
N LEU A 15 2.17 1.55 -6.69
CA LEU A 15 2.83 0.56 -5.86
C LEU A 15 3.58 1.29 -4.75
N MET A 16 3.25 1.00 -3.50
CA MET A 16 3.92 1.55 -2.33
C MET A 16 4.52 0.42 -1.50
N LYS A 17 5.77 0.60 -1.06
CA LYS A 17 6.44 -0.26 -0.10
C LYS A 17 6.74 0.51 1.17
N LEU A 18 6.38 -0.09 2.29
CA LEU A 18 6.51 0.45 3.64
C LEU A 18 7.36 -0.52 4.45
N SER A 19 8.51 -0.04 4.93
CA SER A 19 9.46 -0.86 5.71
C SER A 19 9.70 -0.24 7.07
N SER A 20 9.87 -1.09 8.07
CA SER A 20 10.27 -0.65 9.40
C SER A 20 11.62 0.09 9.36
N LEU A 21 11.78 1.13 10.21
CA LEU A 21 13.00 1.93 10.30
C LEU A 21 14.08 1.25 11.14
N ASP A 22 13.68 0.46 12.13
CA ASP A 22 14.53 -0.22 13.10
C ASP A 22 14.56 -1.74 12.92
N PHE A 23 14.02 -2.23 11.79
CA PHE A 23 13.87 -3.66 11.47
C PHE A 23 12.95 -4.43 12.43
N SER A 24 12.13 -3.73 13.21
CA SER A 24 11.05 -4.35 13.97
C SER A 24 10.08 -5.10 13.05
N PHE A 25 9.50 -6.18 13.60
CA PHE A 25 8.45 -6.92 12.90
C PHE A 25 7.21 -6.05 12.72
N ILE A 26 6.67 -6.04 11.50
CA ILE A 26 5.38 -5.42 11.23
C ILE A 26 4.29 -6.41 11.65
N VAL A 27 3.72 -6.15 12.82
CA VAL A 27 2.66 -6.97 13.43
C VAL A 27 1.27 -6.48 13.02
N GLU A 28 0.24 -7.24 13.37
CA GLU A 28 -1.16 -6.97 13.01
C GLU A 28 -1.62 -5.55 13.36
N ASP A 29 -1.19 -5.02 14.51
CA ASP A 29 -1.54 -3.67 14.95
C ASP A 29 -1.08 -2.58 13.97
N SER A 30 0.14 -2.72 13.42
CA SER A 30 0.66 -1.79 12.42
C SER A 30 -0.19 -1.83 11.16
N ILE A 31 -0.54 -3.03 10.69
CA ILE A 31 -1.38 -3.22 9.50
C ILE A 31 -2.76 -2.60 9.73
N SER A 32 -3.37 -2.82 10.89
CA SER A 32 -4.66 -2.23 11.28
C SER A 32 -4.61 -0.70 11.28
N GLU A 33 -3.56 -0.10 11.83
CA GLU A 33 -3.36 1.35 11.80
C GLU A 33 -3.24 1.88 10.36
N LEU A 34 -2.49 1.17 9.51
CA LEU A 34 -2.30 1.54 8.12
C LEU A 34 -3.60 1.51 7.31
N PHE A 35 -4.44 0.50 7.53
CA PHE A 35 -5.76 0.45 6.91
C PHE A 35 -6.68 1.58 7.37
N LYS A 36 -6.62 1.97 8.65
CA LYS A 36 -7.36 3.15 9.15
C LYS A 36 -6.91 4.42 8.43
N LEU A 37 -5.60 4.60 8.24
CA LEU A 37 -5.05 5.73 7.48
C LEU A 37 -5.50 5.70 6.02
N PHE A 38 -5.42 4.55 5.35
CA PHE A 38 -5.90 4.42 3.97
C PHE A 38 -7.39 4.79 3.85
N HIS A 39 -8.21 4.34 4.80
CA HIS A 39 -9.63 4.68 4.83
C HIS A 39 -9.86 6.19 5.02
N GLN A 40 -9.14 6.83 5.96
CA GLN A 40 -9.22 8.27 6.22
C GLN A 40 -8.85 9.11 4.98
N HIS A 41 -7.84 8.68 4.22
CA HIS A 41 -7.39 9.34 2.99
C HIS A 41 -8.14 8.88 1.73
N LYS A 42 -9.23 8.10 1.88
CA LYS A 42 -10.04 7.55 0.77
C LYS A 42 -9.21 6.78 -0.27
N ILE A 43 -8.17 6.10 0.19
CA ILE A 43 -7.31 5.25 -0.63
C ILE A 43 -7.89 3.84 -0.66
N LYS A 44 -8.10 3.32 -1.88
CA LYS A 44 -8.52 1.94 -2.08
C LYS A 44 -7.29 1.06 -2.25
N VAL A 45 -7.19 0.02 -1.42
CA VAL A 45 -6.13 -1.00 -1.53
C VAL A 45 -6.63 -2.17 -2.37
N ASP A 46 -5.87 -2.56 -3.38
CA ASP A 46 -6.20 -3.64 -4.32
C ASP A 46 -5.36 -4.90 -4.09
N LEU A 47 -4.11 -4.75 -3.63
CA LEU A 47 -3.21 -5.85 -3.33
C LEU A 47 -2.39 -5.52 -2.10
N ILE A 48 -2.10 -6.54 -1.29
CA ILE A 48 -1.20 -6.45 -0.14
C ILE A 48 -0.22 -7.61 -0.20
N GLN A 49 1.04 -7.31 0.04
CA GLN A 49 2.12 -8.29 0.11
C GLN A 49 2.95 -7.99 1.35
N ASN A 50 2.76 -8.80 2.39
CA ASN A 50 3.45 -8.63 3.67
C ASN A 50 4.73 -9.48 3.72
N SER A 51 5.68 -9.02 4.52
CA SER A 51 6.87 -9.74 4.97
C SER A 51 7.07 -9.46 6.46
N ALA A 52 8.08 -10.06 7.07
CA ALA A 52 8.44 -9.82 8.47
C ALA A 52 8.61 -8.34 8.83
N ILE A 53 9.31 -7.57 8.00
CA ILE A 53 9.77 -6.20 8.33
C ILE A 53 9.26 -5.13 7.36
N SER A 54 8.45 -5.54 6.39
CA SER A 54 7.94 -4.65 5.35
C SER A 54 6.64 -5.16 4.78
N PHE A 55 5.85 -4.28 4.20
CA PHE A 55 4.73 -4.66 3.37
C PHE A 55 4.63 -3.75 2.15
N SER A 56 4.09 -4.30 1.08
CA SER A 56 3.85 -3.59 -0.17
C SER A 56 2.35 -3.59 -0.46
N VAL A 57 1.84 -2.45 -0.93
CA VAL A 57 0.44 -2.27 -1.29
C VAL A 57 0.32 -1.71 -2.70
N CYS A 58 -0.59 -2.26 -3.47
CA CYS A 58 -1.08 -1.63 -4.70
C CYS A 58 -2.35 -0.87 -4.36
N ILE A 59 -2.35 0.43 -4.64
CA ILE A 59 -3.44 1.33 -4.28
C ILE A 59 -3.93 2.13 -5.49
N ASP A 60 -5.19 2.52 -5.41
CA ASP A 60 -5.85 3.41 -6.36
C ASP A 60 -6.03 4.80 -5.72
N ASN A 61 -5.46 5.82 -6.36
CA ASN A 61 -5.40 7.19 -5.85
C ASN A 61 -6.43 8.13 -6.55
N LYS A 62 -7.64 7.65 -6.83
CA LYS A 62 -8.67 8.44 -7.57
C LYS A 62 -8.96 9.81 -6.97
N PHE A 63 -8.87 9.95 -5.65
CA PHE A 63 -9.25 11.16 -4.92
C PHE A 63 -8.06 12.04 -4.52
N GLY A 64 -6.84 11.72 -4.97
CA GLY A 64 -5.64 12.52 -4.70
C GLY A 64 -5.15 12.51 -3.26
N GLY A 65 -5.58 11.56 -2.42
CA GLY A 65 -5.21 11.45 -1.01
C GLY A 65 -3.77 10.97 -0.75
N LEU A 66 -3.08 10.49 -1.78
CA LEU A 66 -1.74 9.89 -1.64
C LEU A 66 -0.70 10.84 -1.04
N ALA A 67 -0.66 12.11 -1.46
CA ALA A 67 0.35 13.04 -0.98
C ALA A 67 0.26 13.27 0.54
N ALA A 68 -0.95 13.46 1.06
CA ALA A 68 -1.20 13.63 2.49
C ALA A 68 -0.88 12.36 3.28
N LEU A 69 -1.26 11.20 2.75
CA LEU A 69 -0.92 9.90 3.33
C LEU A 69 0.60 9.69 3.40
N LEU A 70 1.34 9.96 2.32
CA LEU A 70 2.80 9.82 2.27
C LEU A 70 3.48 10.69 3.32
N GLN A 71 3.00 11.91 3.54
CA GLN A 71 3.54 12.80 4.57
C GLN A 71 3.42 12.20 5.98
N GLN A 72 2.27 11.60 6.30
CA GLN A 72 2.07 10.94 7.59
C GLN A 72 2.94 9.67 7.71
N LEU A 73 3.00 8.85 6.66
CA LEU A 73 3.71 7.58 6.68
C LEU A 73 5.24 7.73 6.77
N LYS A 74 5.82 8.78 6.19
CA LYS A 74 7.27 9.04 6.23
C LYS A 74 7.83 9.25 7.63
N SER A 75 6.99 9.60 8.61
CA SER A 75 7.43 9.75 10.01
C SER A 75 7.58 8.41 10.74
N LYS A 76 6.86 7.37 10.28
CA LYS A 76 6.80 6.05 10.94
C LYS A 76 7.51 4.94 10.17
N PHE A 77 7.57 5.06 8.84
CA PHE A 77 8.08 4.02 7.96
C PHE A 77 9.03 4.60 6.93
N LYS A 78 9.94 3.76 6.45
CA LYS A 78 10.66 4.00 5.20
C LYS A 78 9.70 3.73 4.04
N VAL A 79 9.34 4.79 3.31
CA VAL A 79 8.37 4.73 2.21
C VAL A 79 9.08 4.79 0.86
N VAL A 80 8.78 3.84 -0.02
CA VAL A 80 9.13 3.87 -1.45
C VAL A 80 7.83 3.73 -2.24
N HIS A 81 7.65 4.50 -3.30
CA HIS A 81 6.44 4.44 -4.12
C HIS A 81 6.77 4.66 -5.58
N HIS A 82 5.97 4.05 -6.45
CA HIS A 82 6.05 4.12 -7.90
C HIS A 82 4.65 4.35 -8.45
N GLU A 83 4.50 5.40 -9.27
CA GLU A 83 3.27 5.72 -9.99
C GLU A 83 3.48 5.33 -11.46
N ASN A 84 2.50 4.63 -12.04
CA ASN A 84 2.54 4.05 -13.39
C ASN A 84 1.49 4.71 -14.29
#